data_AF-A0A2D9TF08-F1
#
_entry.id   AF-A0A2D9TF08-F1
#
_cell.length_a   1.000
_cell.length_b   1.000
_cell.length_c   1.000
_cell.angle_alpha   90.00
_cell.angle_beta   90.00
_cell.angle_gamma   90.00
#
_symmetry.space_group_name_H-M   'P 1'
#
loop_
_entity.id
_entity.type
_entity.pdbx_description
1 polymer ?
#
loop_
_entity_poly.entity_id
_entity_poly.type
_entity_poly.pdbx_seq_one_letter_code
_entity_poly.pdbx_strand_id
1 'polypeptide(L)'
;MKNDLRYAASDCFETFPFPKPDPRSVVPALETIGEKLHEVRATFMVETDQGLTQTYNLLKDPDCQDPAIQHLRKLHEAMDRAVLDAYGWTDLEVPPFCPATPTEQKALETFQDQVIDRLFVLNAERAGGAT
;
A
#
# COMPACT_ATOMS: atom_id res chain seq x y z
N MET A 1 16.99 -8.80 -17.23
CA MET A 1 17.01 -7.48 -16.57
C MET A 1 16.72 -7.71 -15.10
N LYS A 2 17.55 -7.23 -14.18
CA LYS A 2 17.21 -7.24 -12.75
C LYS A 2 16.29 -6.05 -12.50
N ASN A 3 15.02 -6.32 -12.20
CA ASN A 3 14.01 -5.33 -11.83
C ASN A 3 14.14 -4.94 -10.35
N ASP A 4 15.36 -4.69 -9.86
CA ASP A 4 15.54 -4.24 -8.49
C ASP A 4 15.08 -2.77 -8.40
N LEU A 5 14.09 -2.50 -7.55
CA LEU A 5 13.62 -1.15 -7.26
C LEU A 5 14.79 -0.33 -6.69
N ARG A 6 15.22 0.71 -7.41
CA ARG A 6 16.17 1.70 -6.90
C ARG A 6 15.38 2.84 -6.30
N TYR A 7 15.41 2.95 -4.98
CA TYR A 7 14.77 4.03 -4.25
C TYR A 7 15.78 5.15 -3.98
N ALA A 8 15.49 6.37 -4.46
CA ALA A 8 16.22 7.58 -4.12
C ALA A 8 15.23 8.59 -3.53
N ALA A 9 15.51 9.13 -2.33
CA ALA A 9 14.57 9.98 -1.61
C ALA A 9 14.16 11.24 -2.41
N SER A 10 15.11 11.85 -3.11
CA SER A 10 14.87 13.02 -3.99
C SER A 10 13.89 12.71 -5.12
N ASP A 11 13.94 11.49 -5.66
CA ASP A 11 13.21 11.12 -6.86
C ASP A 11 11.85 10.48 -6.53
N CYS A 12 11.75 9.83 -5.36
CA CYS A 12 10.58 9.07 -4.96
C CYS A 12 9.77 9.67 -3.81
N PHE A 13 10.41 10.34 -2.82
CA PHE A 13 9.73 10.83 -1.63
C PHE A 13 9.45 12.33 -1.70
N GLU A 14 10.46 13.14 -1.99
CA GLU A 14 10.35 14.60 -1.96
C GLU A 14 9.35 15.15 -2.99
N THR A 15 9.20 14.45 -4.11
CA THR A 15 8.28 14.79 -5.20
C THR A 15 6.96 14.02 -5.10
N PHE A 16 6.77 13.16 -4.10
CA PHE A 16 5.57 12.34 -4.01
C PHE A 16 4.35 13.21 -3.63
N PRO A 17 3.24 13.13 -4.36
CA PRO A 17 2.05 13.90 -4.04
C PRO A 17 1.30 13.28 -2.85
N PHE A 18 1.77 13.51 -1.62
CA PHE A 18 1.12 13.02 -0.38
C PHE A 18 -0.31 13.55 -0.19
N PRO A 19 -1.20 12.85 0.56
CA PRO A 19 -2.58 13.31 0.77
C PRO A 19 -2.69 14.71 1.40
N LYS A 20 -1.73 15.07 2.25
CA LYS A 20 -1.57 16.41 2.82
C LYS A 20 -0.29 17.05 2.27
N PRO A 21 -0.25 18.39 2.09
CA PRO A 21 0.94 19.07 1.58
C PRO A 21 2.18 18.88 2.47
N ASP A 22 2.02 18.89 3.80
CA ASP A 22 3.07 18.50 4.73
C ASP A 22 2.99 16.98 4.95
N PRO A 23 4.01 16.18 4.54
CA PRO A 23 4.01 14.73 4.72
C PRO A 23 4.05 14.29 6.19
N ARG A 24 4.36 15.21 7.12
CA ARG A 24 4.35 14.96 8.57
C ARG A 24 2.97 15.18 9.20
N SER A 25 1.98 15.59 8.39
CA SER A 25 0.62 15.78 8.87
C SER A 25 0.05 14.46 9.37
N VAL A 26 -0.39 14.44 10.63
CA VAL A 26 -1.02 13.26 11.22
C VAL A 26 -2.38 13.03 10.57
N VAL A 27 -2.61 11.81 10.08
CA VAL A 27 -3.90 11.33 9.63
C VAL A 27 -4.32 10.21 10.59
N PRO A 28 -5.21 10.47 11.57
CA PRO A 28 -5.47 9.52 12.67
C PRO A 28 -5.87 8.10 12.22
N ALA A 29 -6.61 8.00 11.11
CA ALA A 29 -6.98 6.71 10.54
C ALA A 29 -5.76 5.92 10.05
N LEU A 30 -4.78 6.59 9.41
CA LEU A 30 -3.54 5.98 8.94
C LEU A 30 -2.62 5.57 10.08
N GLU A 31 -2.51 6.40 11.13
CA GLU A 31 -1.74 6.04 12.33
C GLU A 31 -2.30 4.77 12.97
N THR A 32 -3.62 4.74 13.20
CA THR A 32 -4.29 3.62 13.86
C THR A 32 -4.11 2.31 13.09
N ILE A 33 -4.33 2.31 11.77
CA ILE A 33 -4.19 1.08 10.98
C ILE A 33 -2.72 0.71 10.74
N GLY A 34 -1.82 1.69 10.67
CA GLY A 34 -0.38 1.48 10.54
C GLY A 34 0.24 0.84 11.76
N GLU A 35 -0.09 1.35 12.95
CA GLU A 35 0.32 0.76 14.22
C GLU A 35 -0.18 -0.68 14.33
N LYS A 36 -1.48 -0.90 14.08
CA LYS A 36 -2.07 -2.26 14.12
C LYS A 36 -1.39 -3.22 13.14
N LEU A 37 -1.15 -2.81 11.89
CA LEU A 37 -0.45 -3.63 10.90
C LEU A 37 0.98 -3.95 11.36
N HIS A 38 1.69 -2.95 11.91
CA HIS A 38 3.04 -3.13 12.43
C HIS A 38 3.08 -4.15 13.57
N GLU A 39 2.23 -3.99 14.58
CA GLU A 39 2.18 -4.85 15.76
C GLU A 39 1.86 -6.30 15.40
N VAL A 40 0.84 -6.53 14.57
CA VAL A 40 0.44 -7.87 14.14
C VAL A 40 1.55 -8.54 13.36
N ARG A 41 2.21 -7.81 12.43
CA ARG A 41 3.33 -8.35 11.65
C ARG A 41 4.53 -8.67 12.53
N ALA A 42 4.87 -7.76 13.46
CA ALA A 42 5.99 -7.95 14.38
C ALA A 42 5.75 -9.17 15.29
N THR A 43 4.53 -9.31 15.81
CA THR A 43 4.14 -10.46 16.64
C THR A 43 4.26 -11.76 15.84
N PHE A 44 3.69 -11.81 14.63
CA PHE A 44 3.81 -12.98 13.75
C PHE A 44 5.26 -13.37 13.47
N MET A 45 6.11 -12.38 13.16
CA MET A 45 7.53 -12.62 12.88
C MET A 45 8.28 -13.23 14.07
N VAL A 46 7.98 -12.76 15.29
CA VAL A 46 8.59 -13.29 16.53
C VAL A 46 8.07 -14.70 16.82
N GLU A 47 6.76 -14.92 16.72
CA GLU A 47 6.13 -16.21 17.02
C GLU A 47 6.55 -17.33 16.04
N THR A 48 6.85 -16.96 14.79
CA THR A 48 7.23 -17.91 13.74
C THR A 48 8.73 -18.01 13.49
N ASP A 49 9.55 -17.21 14.19
CA ASP A 49 11.00 -17.07 13.98
C ASP A 49 11.36 -16.74 12.51
N GLN A 50 10.62 -15.78 11.93
CA GLN A 50 10.75 -15.38 10.53
C GLN A 50 11.11 -13.89 10.37
N GLY A 51 12.01 -13.63 9.43
CA GLY A 51 12.31 -12.27 8.99
C GLY A 51 11.32 -11.74 7.93
N LEU A 52 11.38 -10.43 7.67
CA LEU A 52 10.49 -9.74 6.72
C LEU A 52 10.40 -10.44 5.37
N THR A 53 11.53 -10.87 4.80
CA THR A 53 11.54 -11.54 3.48
C THR A 53 10.67 -12.80 3.47
N GLN A 54 10.74 -13.62 4.52
CA GLN A 54 9.95 -14.86 4.59
C GLN A 54 8.46 -14.53 4.77
N THR A 55 8.14 -13.60 5.68
CA THR A 55 6.77 -13.12 5.89
C THR A 55 6.14 -12.57 4.61
N TYR A 56 6.88 -11.74 3.86
CA TYR A 56 6.35 -11.16 2.61
C TYR A 56 6.27 -12.16 1.45
N ASN A 57 7.07 -13.23 1.47
CA ASN A 57 6.89 -14.34 0.53
C ASN A 57 5.55 -15.06 0.81
N LEU A 58 5.24 -15.34 2.08
CA LEU A 58 3.95 -15.93 2.47
C LEU A 58 2.77 -15.02 2.12
N LEU A 59 2.89 -13.72 2.36
CA LEU A 59 1.85 -12.75 1.98
C LEU A 59 1.53 -12.77 0.48
N LYS A 60 2.53 -13.04 -0.37
CA LYS A 60 2.41 -13.11 -1.83
C LYS A 60 2.04 -14.49 -2.38
N ASP A 61 2.03 -15.52 -1.53
CA ASP A 61 1.75 -16.89 -1.93
C ASP A 61 0.23 -17.17 -1.90
N PRO A 62 -0.47 -17.27 -3.05
CA PRO A 62 -1.92 -17.48 -3.07
C PRO A 62 -2.35 -18.80 -2.42
N ASP A 63 -1.45 -19.79 -2.35
CA ASP A 63 -1.73 -21.10 -1.76
C ASP A 63 -1.59 -21.07 -0.21
N CYS A 64 -1.01 -20.01 0.35
CA CYS A 64 -0.89 -19.85 1.80
C CYS A 64 -2.27 -19.55 2.43
N GLN A 65 -2.80 -20.53 3.17
CA GLN A 65 -4.08 -20.44 3.89
C GLN A 65 -3.91 -20.21 5.40
N ASP A 66 -2.71 -19.84 5.86
CA ASP A 66 -2.47 -19.54 7.28
C ASP A 66 -3.37 -18.37 7.72
N PRO A 67 -4.21 -18.54 8.76
CA PRO A 67 -5.11 -17.49 9.24
C PRO A 67 -4.40 -16.18 9.61
N ALA A 68 -3.17 -16.24 10.13
CA ALA A 68 -2.38 -15.05 10.47
C ALA A 68 -1.94 -14.29 9.21
N ILE A 69 -1.53 -15.02 8.17
CA ILE A 69 -1.18 -14.43 6.86
C ILE A 69 -2.42 -13.82 6.20
N GLN A 70 -3.56 -14.52 6.24
CA GLN A 70 -4.83 -14.00 5.73
C GLN A 70 -5.26 -12.73 6.49
N HIS A 71 -5.06 -12.69 7.81
CA HIS A 71 -5.32 -11.49 8.60
C HIS A 71 -4.40 -10.33 8.21
N LEU A 72 -3.10 -10.58 8.03
CA LEU A 72 -2.15 -9.57 7.56
C LEU A 72 -2.50 -9.03 6.17
N ARG A 73 -2.96 -9.88 5.24
CA ARG A 73 -3.48 -9.43 3.92
C ARG A 73 -4.64 -8.46 4.08
N LYS A 74 -5.60 -8.78 4.96
CA LYS A 74 -6.74 -7.90 5.25
C LYS A 74 -6.32 -6.58 5.89
N LEU A 75 -5.28 -6.57 6.73
CA LEU A 75 -4.74 -5.33 7.28
C LEU A 75 -4.05 -4.47 6.22
N HIS A 76 -3.37 -5.08 5.24
CA HIS A 76 -2.84 -4.36 4.08
C HIS A 76 -3.95 -3.76 3.22
N GLU A 77 -5.01 -4.52 2.90
CA GLU A 77 -6.17 -4.01 2.15
C GLU A 77 -6.87 -2.85 2.91
N ALA A 78 -6.97 -2.95 4.24
CA ALA A 78 -7.51 -1.88 5.08
C ALA A 78 -6.61 -0.65 5.13
N MET A 79 -5.28 -0.83 5.11
CA MET A 79 -4.32 0.27 4.97
C MET A 79 -4.49 0.97 3.62
N ASP A 80 -4.55 0.22 2.52
CA ASP A 80 -4.76 0.78 1.18
C ASP A 80 -6.08 1.57 1.12
N ARG A 81 -7.16 1.05 1.73
CA ARG A 81 -8.42 1.79 1.87
C ARG A 81 -8.24 3.11 2.60
N ALA A 82 -7.60 3.09 3.77
CA ALA A 82 -7.39 4.30 4.56
C ALA A 82 -6.52 5.33 3.82
N VAL A 83 -5.57 4.88 3.00
CA VAL A 83 -4.77 5.75 2.12
C VAL A 83 -5.66 6.40 1.06
N LEU A 84 -6.49 5.62 0.36
CA LEU A 84 -7.44 6.17 -0.62
C LEU A 84 -8.38 7.19 0.01
N ASP A 85 -8.90 6.91 1.20
CA ASP A 85 -9.77 7.83 1.93
C ASP A 85 -9.04 9.13 2.33
N ALA A 86 -7.76 9.04 2.70
CA ALA A 86 -6.93 10.21 2.98
C ALA A 86 -6.73 11.10 1.74
N TYR A 87 -6.66 10.48 0.56
CA TYR A 87 -6.66 11.16 -0.73
C TYR A 87 -8.05 11.65 -1.19
N GLY A 88 -9.13 11.21 -0.53
CA GLY A 88 -10.51 11.48 -0.93
C GLY A 88 -11.02 10.61 -2.09
N TRP A 89 -10.34 9.50 -2.39
CA TRP A 89 -10.64 8.59 -3.49
C TRP A 89 -11.55 7.43 -3.06
N THR A 90 -12.72 7.78 -2.52
CA THR A 90 -13.67 6.81 -1.94
C THR A 90 -14.35 5.93 -2.99
N ASP A 91 -14.25 6.29 -4.27
CA ASP A 91 -14.86 5.60 -5.40
C ASP A 91 -14.01 4.46 -5.98
N LEU A 92 -12.71 4.40 -5.65
CA LEU A 92 -11.85 3.29 -6.03
C LEU A 92 -12.08 2.12 -5.09
N GLU A 93 -12.21 0.89 -5.61
CA GLU A 93 -12.27 -0.33 -4.81
C GLU A 93 -10.86 -0.91 -4.61
N VAL A 94 -10.58 -1.42 -3.40
CA VAL A 94 -9.28 -2.03 -3.11
C VAL A 94 -9.35 -3.50 -3.53
N PRO A 95 -8.49 -3.94 -4.47
CA PRO A 95 -8.44 -5.34 -4.85
C PRO A 95 -7.86 -6.20 -3.72
N PRO A 96 -8.07 -7.53 -3.75
CA PRO A 96 -7.41 -8.44 -2.82
C PRO A 96 -5.88 -8.27 -2.84
N PHE A 97 -5.23 -8.37 -1.69
CA PHE A 97 -3.77 -8.21 -1.59
C PHE A 97 -3.00 -9.23 -2.45
N CYS A 98 -3.51 -10.46 -2.51
CA CYS A 98 -2.94 -11.55 -3.29
C CYS A 98 -4.01 -12.07 -4.28
N PRO A 99 -4.13 -11.44 -5.47
CA PRO A 99 -5.06 -11.88 -6.50
C PRO A 99 -4.72 -13.29 -6.99
N ALA A 100 -5.66 -14.22 -6.87
CA ALA A 100 -5.47 -15.62 -7.27
C ALA A 100 -6.16 -15.96 -8.59
N THR A 101 -7.21 -15.22 -8.95
CA THR A 101 -7.99 -15.44 -10.17
C THR A 101 -7.67 -14.41 -11.26
N PRO A 102 -7.87 -14.75 -12.56
CA PRO A 102 -7.71 -13.78 -13.65
C PRO A 102 -8.58 -12.52 -13.49
N THR A 103 -9.77 -12.67 -12.89
CA THR A 103 -10.66 -11.53 -12.61
C THR A 103 -10.07 -10.59 -11.57
N GLU A 104 -9.53 -11.12 -10.47
CA GLU A 104 -8.88 -10.31 -9.44
C GLU A 104 -7.58 -9.67 -9.94
N GLN A 105 -6.81 -10.37 -10.79
CA GLN A 105 -5.62 -9.82 -11.42
C GLN A 105 -5.96 -8.62 -12.30
N LYS A 106 -7.00 -8.75 -13.13
CA LYS A 106 -7.51 -7.64 -13.95
C LYS A 106 -8.04 -6.48 -13.11
N ALA A 107 -8.69 -6.77 -11.98
CA ALA A 107 -9.14 -5.74 -11.05
C ALA A 107 -7.95 -4.99 -10.43
N LEU A 108 -6.88 -5.69 -10.07
CA LEU A 108 -5.63 -5.07 -9.59
C LEU A 108 -5.00 -4.18 -10.66
N GLU A 109 -4.90 -4.64 -11.90
CA GLU A 109 -4.38 -3.83 -13.01
C GLU A 109 -5.19 -2.54 -13.19
N THR A 110 -6.53 -2.66 -13.24
CA THR A 110 -7.43 -1.51 -13.38
C THR A 110 -7.28 -0.53 -12.21
N PHE A 111 -7.19 -1.04 -10.99
CA PHE A 111 -6.96 -0.24 -9.79
C PHE A 111 -5.63 0.51 -9.85
N GLN A 112 -4.56 -0.16 -10.26
CA GLN A 112 -3.23 0.44 -10.39
C GLN A 112 -3.22 1.57 -11.42
N ASP A 113 -3.82 1.36 -12.59
CA ASP A 113 -3.94 2.39 -13.63
C ASP A 113 -4.67 3.63 -13.11
N GLN A 114 -5.80 3.44 -12.42
CA GLN A 114 -6.58 4.55 -11.85
C GLN A 114 -5.80 5.31 -10.77
N VAL A 115 -5.04 4.62 -9.92
CA VAL A 115 -4.20 5.25 -8.89
C VAL A 115 -3.07 6.05 -9.55
N ILE A 116 -2.38 5.47 -10.53
CA ILE A 116 -1.28 6.12 -11.24
C ILE A 116 -1.76 7.38 -11.96
N ASP A 117 -2.90 7.31 -12.66
CA ASP A 117 -3.49 8.45 -13.36
C ASP A 117 -3.81 9.60 -12.39
N ARG A 118 -4.41 9.30 -11.24
CA ARG A 118 -4.74 10.33 -10.24
C ARG A 118 -3.50 10.93 -9.59
N LEU A 119 -2.50 10.10 -9.27
CA LEU A 119 -1.22 10.59 -8.75
C LEU A 119 -0.50 11.47 -9.77
N PHE A 120 -0.56 11.12 -11.06
CA PHE A 120 0.02 11.92 -12.13
C PHE A 120 -0.64 13.31 -12.23
N VAL A 121 -1.98 13.38 -12.22
CA VAL A 121 -2.73 14.64 -12.20
C VAL A 121 -2.38 15.47 -10.96
N LEU A 122 -2.43 14.86 -9.77
CA LEU A 122 -2.14 15.55 -8.51
C LEU A 122 -0.70 16.09 -8.46
N ASN A 123 0.26 15.34 -9.01
CA ASN A 123 1.64 15.79 -9.12
C ASN A 123 1.77 16.99 -10.07
N ALA A 124 1.09 16.96 -11.22
CA ALA A 124 1.08 18.08 -12.17
C ALA A 124 0.45 19.35 -11.59
N GLU A 125 -0.67 19.23 -10.86
CA GLU A 125 -1.32 20.34 -10.16
C GLU A 125 -0.38 21.02 -9.15
N ARG A 126 0.38 20.22 -8.38
CA ARG A 126 1.31 20.73 -7.37
C ARG A 126 2.57 21.36 -7.96
N ALA A 127 3.06 20.81 -9.08
CA ALA A 127 4.16 21.42 -9.81
C ALA A 127 3.74 22.77 -10.44
N GLY A 128 2.48 22.89 -10.87
CA GLY A 128 1.93 24.11 -11.48
C GLY A 128 1.47 25.18 -10.48
N GLY A 129 1.15 24.81 -9.23
CA GLY A 129 0.67 25.72 -8.18
C GLY A 129 1.75 26.47 -7.40
N ALA A 130 3.04 26.32 -7.75
CA ALA A 130 4.15 27.04 -7.15
C ALA A 130 4.35 28.42 -7.82
N THR A 131 3.39 29.33 -7.66
CA THR A 131 3.53 30.76 -7.98
C THR A 131 2.83 31.62 -6.95
#